data_AF-A0A377K5M8-F1
#
_entry.id   AF-A0A377K5M8-F1
#
_cell.length_a   1.000
_cell.length_b   1.000
_cell.length_c   1.000
_cell.angle_alpha   90.00
_cell.angle_beta   90.00
_cell.angle_gamma   90.00
#
_symmetry.space_group_name_H-M   'P 1'
#
loop_
_entity.id
_entity.type
_entity.pdbx_description
1 polymer ?
#
loop_
_entity_poly.entity_id
_entity_poly.type
_entity_poly.pdbx_seq_one_letter_code
_entity_poly.pdbx_strand_id
1 'polypeptide(L)'
;MVLVDRFSASASEIFAAAMQDYGRALVVGEPTFGKGTVQQYRSLNRIYDQMLRPEWPALGSVQYTIQKFYRVNGGSTQRKGVTPDIIMPTGNEETETGEKFEDNALPWDSIDAATYVKSGDLTAFEPELLKEHNARIAKDPEFQNIMKDIARFNAMKDKRNIVSLNYAVREKENNEDDATRLARLNERFKREGKPELKKLDDLPKDYQEPDPYLDETVNIALDLAKLEKARPAEQPAPVK
;
A
#
# COMPACT_ATOMS: atom_id res chain seq x y z
N MET A 1 5.80 -12.53 -6.39
CA MET A 1 5.35 -11.13 -6.33
C MET A 1 5.09 -10.73 -4.90
N VAL A 2 5.17 -9.44 -4.61
CA VAL A 2 4.84 -8.85 -3.31
C VAL A 2 3.83 -7.73 -3.56
N LEU A 3 2.62 -7.86 -3.02
CA LEU A 3 1.59 -6.81 -3.08
C LEU A 3 1.70 -5.94 -1.83
N VAL A 4 1.78 -4.62 -2.01
CA VAL A 4 1.94 -3.64 -0.93
C VAL A 4 1.00 -2.45 -1.12
N ASP A 5 0.72 -1.75 -0.03
CA ASP A 5 -0.10 -0.53 -0.03
C ASP A 5 0.57 0.57 0.82
N ARG A 6 -0.06 1.75 0.88
CA ARG A 6 0.42 2.88 1.69
C ARG A 6 0.50 2.60 3.20
N PHE A 7 -0.12 1.53 3.69
CA PHE A 7 -0.11 1.13 5.10
C PHE A 7 0.90 0.02 5.41
N SER A 8 1.51 -0.56 4.37
CA SER A 8 2.62 -1.49 4.51
C SER A 8 3.81 -0.75 5.12
N ALA A 9 4.24 -1.17 6.32
CA ALA A 9 5.18 -0.41 7.13
C ALA A 9 6.23 -1.32 7.82
N SER A 10 7.41 -0.76 8.09
CA SER A 10 8.45 -1.38 8.91
C SER A 10 8.91 -2.74 8.34
N ALA A 11 8.57 -3.86 8.98
CA ALA A 11 9.04 -5.19 8.56
C ALA A 11 8.58 -5.54 7.13
N SER A 12 7.37 -5.14 6.74
CA SER A 12 6.84 -5.37 5.38
C SER A 12 7.69 -4.64 4.33
N GLU A 13 8.19 -3.45 4.66
CA GLU A 13 9.02 -2.65 3.76
C GLU A 13 10.43 -3.24 3.62
N ILE A 14 11.00 -3.75 4.71
CA ILE A 14 12.29 -4.46 4.67
C ILE A 14 12.18 -5.69 3.76
N PHE A 15 11.10 -6.47 3.89
CA PHE A 15 10.85 -7.63 3.06
C PHE A 15 10.69 -7.26 1.59
N ALA A 16 9.80 -6.31 1.27
CA ALA A 16 9.55 -5.88 -0.11
C ALA A 16 10.82 -5.28 -0.76
N ALA A 17 11.53 -4.42 -0.04
CA ALA A 17 12.78 -3.83 -0.50
C ALA A 17 13.86 -4.88 -0.79
N ALA A 18 14.03 -5.87 0.09
CA ALA A 18 14.98 -6.95 -0.14
C ALA A 18 14.58 -7.77 -1.37
N MET A 19 13.31 -8.14 -1.53
CA MET A 19 12.85 -8.88 -2.71
C MET A 19 13.08 -8.10 -4.01
N GLN A 20 12.88 -6.79 -4.00
CA GLN A 20 13.14 -5.90 -5.13
C GLN A 20 14.65 -5.75 -5.41
N ASP A 21 15.47 -5.48 -4.40
CA ASP A 21 16.91 -5.24 -4.55
C ASP A 21 17.69 -6.47 -5.04
N TYR A 22 17.25 -7.66 -4.62
CA TYR A 22 17.79 -8.93 -5.09
C TYR A 22 17.24 -9.35 -6.47
N GLY A 23 16.31 -8.58 -7.06
CA GLY A 23 15.60 -8.95 -8.28
C GLY A 23 14.85 -10.28 -8.15
N ARG A 24 14.39 -10.61 -6.94
CA ARG A 24 13.79 -11.92 -6.60
C ARG A 24 12.29 -11.95 -6.87
N ALA A 25 11.61 -10.83 -6.68
CA ALA A 25 10.19 -10.70 -6.92
C ALA A 25 9.84 -9.28 -7.35
N LEU A 26 8.81 -9.18 -8.20
CA LEU A 26 8.16 -7.93 -8.56
C LEU A 26 7.28 -7.43 -7.40
N VAL A 27 7.40 -6.15 -7.08
CA VAL A 27 6.59 -5.40 -6.11
C VAL A 27 5.48 -4.66 -6.85
N VAL A 28 4.24 -4.80 -6.39
CA VAL A 28 3.05 -4.20 -7.01
C VAL A 28 2.19 -3.51 -5.95
N GLY A 29 1.51 -2.43 -6.33
CA GLY A 29 0.53 -1.77 -5.47
C GLY A 29 0.81 -0.28 -5.31
N GLU A 30 0.87 0.23 -4.08
CA GLU A 30 1.15 1.64 -3.80
C GLU A 30 2.53 1.83 -3.14
N PRO A 31 3.14 3.03 -3.24
CA PRO A 31 4.30 3.38 -2.40
C PRO A 31 3.99 3.15 -0.92
N THR A 32 4.88 2.43 -0.24
CA THR A 32 4.67 2.04 1.17
C THR A 32 4.85 3.21 2.15
N PHE A 33 4.53 2.97 3.43
CA PHE A 33 4.41 4.02 4.44
C PHE A 33 5.69 4.86 4.66
N GLY A 34 6.87 4.24 4.59
CA GLY A 34 8.16 4.88 4.81
C GLY A 34 8.69 4.81 6.24
N LYS A 35 8.30 3.80 7.03
CA LYS A 35 8.75 3.63 8.42
C LYS A 35 10.14 2.96 8.45
N GLY A 36 11.18 3.77 8.48
CA GLY A 36 12.58 3.34 8.46
C GLY A 36 13.26 3.27 9.83
N THR A 37 12.50 3.27 10.93
CA THR A 37 13.05 3.32 12.30
C THR A 37 12.57 2.19 13.20
N VAL A 38 13.43 1.80 14.15
CA VAL A 38 13.15 0.85 15.23
C VAL A 38 12.92 1.58 16.53
N GLN A 39 11.82 1.24 17.18
CA GLN A 39 11.53 1.67 18.53
C GLN A 39 11.84 0.56 19.53
N GLN A 40 12.27 0.95 20.71
CA GLN A 40 12.53 0.05 21.82
C GLN A 40 11.65 0.40 23.00
N TYR A 41 11.02 -0.63 23.58
CA TYR A 41 10.29 -0.51 24.84
C TYR A 41 11.23 -0.67 26.04
N ARG A 42 11.06 0.21 27.03
CA ARG A 42 11.75 0.14 28.33
C ARG A 42 10.77 0.38 29.47
N SER A 43 10.74 -0.55 30.42
CA SER A 43 10.02 -0.38 31.68
C SER A 43 10.65 0.75 32.49
N LEU A 44 9.82 1.55 33.15
CA LEU A 44 10.28 2.56 34.11
C LEU A 44 10.55 1.97 35.50
N ASN A 45 10.08 0.73 35.75
CA ASN A 45 10.29 0.03 37.01
C ASN A 45 11.77 -0.29 37.20
N ARG A 46 12.27 -0.07 38.41
CA ARG A 46 13.59 -0.46 38.87
C ARG A 46 13.46 -1.58 39.90
N ILE A 47 14.50 -2.42 39.98
CA ILE A 47 14.49 -3.62 40.83
C ILE A 47 14.26 -3.35 42.32
N TYR A 48 14.54 -2.12 42.77
CA TYR A 48 14.42 -1.72 44.17
C TYR A 48 13.11 -0.99 44.49
N ASP A 49 12.25 -0.71 43.50
CA ASP A 49 11.05 0.11 43.72
C ASP A 49 10.09 -0.55 44.72
N GLN A 50 9.84 -1.86 44.58
CA GLN A 50 9.01 -2.62 45.50
C GLN A 50 9.58 -2.69 46.92
N MET A 51 10.92 -2.59 47.06
CA MET A 51 11.60 -2.63 48.36
C MET A 51 11.57 -1.27 49.06
N LEU A 52 11.82 -0.19 48.33
CA LEU A 52 11.93 1.16 48.88
C LEU A 52 10.59 1.92 48.95
N ARG A 53 9.63 1.53 48.11
CA ARG A 53 8.31 2.15 47.95
C ARG A 53 7.25 1.07 47.67
N PRO A 54 6.99 0.15 48.60
CA PRO A 54 6.02 -0.93 48.39
C PRO A 54 4.58 -0.44 48.13
N GLU A 55 4.28 0.82 48.47
CA GLU A 55 3.00 1.48 48.25
C GLU A 55 2.82 2.02 46.81
N TRP A 56 3.88 2.08 46.00
CA TRP A 56 3.78 2.56 44.62
C TRP A 56 3.10 1.52 43.72
N PRO A 57 2.25 1.95 42.78
CA PRO A 57 1.75 1.07 41.74
C PRO A 57 2.87 0.72 40.75
N ALA A 58 2.65 -0.32 39.95
CA ALA A 58 3.54 -0.63 38.83
C ALA A 58 3.71 0.60 37.93
N LEU A 59 4.95 0.98 37.65
CA LEU A 59 5.25 2.09 36.77
C LEU A 59 5.02 1.69 35.31
N GLY A 60 4.79 2.70 34.46
CA GLY A 60 4.61 2.52 33.03
C GLY A 60 5.88 2.16 32.28
N SER A 61 5.87 2.40 30.97
CA SER A 61 7.00 2.19 30.08
C SER A 61 7.18 3.37 29.14
N VAL A 62 8.36 3.47 28.54
CA VAL A 62 8.66 4.42 27.46
C VAL A 62 9.01 3.66 26.20
N GLN A 63 8.69 4.28 25.06
CA GLN A 63 9.05 3.81 23.74
C GLN A 63 9.83 4.92 23.04
N TYR A 64 11.03 4.62 22.56
CA TYR A 64 11.87 5.59 21.88
C TYR A 64 12.65 4.96 20.74
N THR A 65 12.98 5.76 19.73
CA THR A 65 13.73 5.32 18.55
C THR A 65 15.19 5.06 18.91
N ILE A 66 15.72 3.91 18.50
CA ILE A 66 17.10 3.50 18.78
C ILE A 66 17.94 3.24 17.52
N GLN A 67 17.29 2.92 16.40
CA GLN A 67 17.98 2.49 15.18
C GLN A 67 17.21 2.94 13.94
N LYS A 68 17.93 2.98 12.82
CA LYS A 68 17.41 3.25 11.48
C LYS A 68 17.78 2.08 10.57
N PHE A 69 16.89 1.74 9.66
CA PHE A 69 17.11 0.67 8.69
C PHE A 69 17.51 1.23 7.32
N TYR A 70 18.36 0.46 6.66
CA TYR A 70 18.88 0.72 5.33
C TYR A 70 18.72 -0.55 4.48
N ARG A 71 18.37 -0.35 3.22
CA ARG A 71 18.31 -1.40 2.21
C ARG A 71 19.71 -1.94 1.94
N VAL A 72 19.80 -3.13 1.32
CA VAL A 72 21.10 -3.71 0.95
C VAL A 72 21.85 -2.86 -0.09
N ASN A 73 21.12 -2.07 -0.87
CA ASN A 73 21.67 -1.08 -1.80
C ASN A 73 22.15 0.24 -1.14
N GLY A 74 22.02 0.37 0.19
CA GLY A 74 22.47 1.52 0.97
C GLY A 74 21.40 2.60 1.23
N GLY A 75 20.30 2.64 0.48
CA GLY A 75 19.23 3.64 0.68
C GLY A 75 18.33 3.32 1.88
N SER A 76 17.89 4.32 2.65
CA SER A 76 16.87 4.09 3.69
C SER A 76 15.45 4.00 3.11
N THR A 77 14.55 3.28 3.79
CA THR A 77 13.10 3.34 3.54
C THR A 77 12.45 4.57 4.20
N GLN A 78 13.15 5.26 5.11
CA GLN A 78 12.60 6.38 5.89
C GLN A 78 12.00 7.46 4.98
N ARG A 79 10.73 7.83 5.18
CA ARG A 79 9.94 8.81 4.41
C ARG A 79 9.71 8.51 2.92
N LYS A 80 10.46 7.60 2.31
CA LYS A 80 10.32 7.22 0.89
C LYS A 80 9.54 5.92 0.68
N GLY A 81 9.63 5.01 1.65
CA GLY A 81 9.10 3.65 1.53
C GLY A 81 9.80 2.83 0.44
N VAL A 82 9.07 1.85 -0.06
CA VAL A 82 9.38 1.02 -1.23
C VAL A 82 8.43 1.46 -2.33
N THR A 83 9.00 1.94 -3.43
CA THR A 83 8.24 2.23 -4.66
C THR A 83 8.02 0.92 -5.42
N PRO A 84 6.77 0.54 -5.71
CA PRO A 84 6.47 -0.65 -6.52
C PRO A 84 7.04 -0.57 -7.94
N ASP A 85 7.31 -1.72 -8.52
CA ASP A 85 7.69 -1.85 -9.94
C ASP A 85 6.48 -1.59 -10.86
N ILE A 86 5.29 -2.01 -10.43
CA ILE A 86 4.00 -1.65 -11.07
C ILE A 86 3.12 -0.95 -10.04
N ILE A 87 2.85 0.33 -10.29
CA ILE A 87 2.08 1.19 -9.39
C ILE A 87 0.60 1.14 -9.79
N MET A 88 -0.26 0.73 -8.86
CA MET A 88 -1.71 0.79 -9.01
C MET A 88 -2.17 2.26 -9.06
N PRO A 89 -3.32 2.60 -9.67
CA PRO A 89 -3.69 3.99 -9.92
C PRO A 89 -3.70 4.89 -8.68
N THR A 90 -4.19 4.39 -7.54
CA THR A 90 -4.20 5.16 -6.27
C THR A 90 -2.82 5.46 -5.71
N GLY A 91 -1.78 4.72 -6.11
CA GLY A 91 -0.39 4.95 -5.73
C GLY A 91 0.31 6.06 -6.52
N ASN A 92 -0.28 6.50 -7.64
CA ASN A 92 0.20 7.65 -8.41
C ASN A 92 -0.34 8.98 -7.86
N GLU A 93 -1.31 8.93 -6.95
CA GLU A 93 -1.88 10.09 -6.31
C GLU A 93 -1.06 10.53 -5.10
N GLU A 94 -1.03 11.84 -4.84
CA GLU A 94 -0.50 12.34 -3.57
C GLU A 94 -1.46 11.95 -2.43
N THR A 95 -1.03 10.99 -1.62
CA THR A 95 -1.69 10.64 -0.35
C THR A 95 -1.35 11.65 0.75
N GLU A 96 -2.22 11.79 1.75
CA GLU A 96 -1.99 12.51 3.00
C GLU A 96 -1.45 11.63 4.14
N THR A 97 -1.29 10.32 3.89
CA THR A 97 -0.80 9.35 4.87
C THR A 97 0.63 8.92 4.56
N GLY A 98 1.41 8.61 5.60
CA GLY A 98 2.78 8.11 5.48
C GLY A 98 3.75 8.86 6.39
N GLU A 99 4.89 8.25 6.67
CA GLU A 99 5.91 8.78 7.59
C GLU A 99 6.37 10.19 7.19
N LYS A 100 6.32 10.53 5.89
CA LYS A 100 6.69 11.86 5.39
C LYS A 100 5.79 13.00 5.89
N PHE A 101 4.59 12.70 6.36
CA PHE A 101 3.63 13.66 6.90
C PHE A 101 3.58 13.69 8.43
N GLU A 102 4.27 12.76 9.09
CA GLU A 102 4.34 12.71 10.55
C GLU A 102 5.24 13.83 11.09
N ASP A 103 4.80 14.46 12.17
CA ASP A 103 5.53 15.54 12.82
C ASP A 103 6.89 15.05 13.32
N ASN A 104 7.94 15.81 13.01
CA ASN A 104 9.33 15.50 13.39
C ASN A 104 9.84 14.12 12.94
N ALA A 105 9.26 13.53 11.88
CA ALA A 105 9.80 12.32 11.28
C ALA A 105 11.29 12.50 10.94
N LEU A 106 12.13 11.50 11.17
CA LEU A 106 13.56 11.61 10.82
C LEU A 106 13.72 11.75 9.29
N PRO A 107 14.70 12.53 8.80
CA PRO A 107 14.92 12.72 7.37
C PRO A 107 15.36 11.42 6.69
N TRP A 108 15.24 11.35 5.37
CA TRP A 108 15.85 10.27 4.58
C TRP A 108 17.36 10.48 4.46
N ASP A 109 18.12 9.39 4.47
CA ASP A 109 19.57 9.34 4.21
C ASP A 109 19.96 7.99 3.60
N SER A 110 21.26 7.83 3.33
CA SER A 110 21.85 6.62 2.76
C SER A 110 23.21 6.32 3.39
N ILE A 111 23.60 5.05 3.35
CA ILE A 111 24.92 4.54 3.73
C ILE A 111 25.53 3.77 2.56
N ASP A 112 26.76 3.29 2.72
CA ASP A 112 27.38 2.40 1.75
C ASP A 112 26.56 1.11 1.55
N ALA A 113 26.46 0.67 0.30
CA ALA A 113 25.79 -0.57 -0.03
C ALA A 113 26.51 -1.77 0.63
N ALA A 114 25.73 -2.76 1.05
CA ALA A 114 26.29 -4.03 1.49
C ALA A 114 26.85 -4.83 0.30
N THR A 115 27.74 -5.78 0.58
CA THR A 115 28.14 -6.77 -0.43
C THR A 115 27.03 -7.80 -0.59
N TYR A 116 26.42 -7.89 -1.78
CA TYR A 116 25.42 -8.91 -2.11
C TYR A 116 25.46 -9.26 -3.59
N VAL A 117 24.86 -10.41 -3.95
CA VAL A 117 24.69 -10.86 -5.33
C VAL A 117 23.20 -10.92 -5.62
N LYS A 118 22.76 -10.32 -6.72
CA LYS A 118 21.36 -10.40 -7.16
C LYS A 118 20.99 -11.84 -7.47
N SER A 119 19.79 -12.25 -7.06
CA SER A 119 19.26 -13.58 -7.32
C SER A 119 18.71 -13.74 -8.74
N GLY A 120 18.28 -12.63 -9.34
CA GLY A 120 17.69 -12.57 -10.66
C GLY A 120 17.59 -11.13 -11.14
N ASP A 121 17.03 -10.96 -12.33
CA ASP A 121 16.73 -9.66 -12.90
C ASP A 121 15.39 -9.73 -13.66
N LEU A 122 14.42 -8.95 -13.17
CA LEU A 122 13.07 -8.85 -13.69
C LEU A 122 12.84 -7.56 -14.49
N THR A 123 13.83 -6.66 -14.55
CA THR A 123 13.72 -5.35 -15.24
C THR A 123 13.41 -5.50 -16.72
N ALA A 124 13.88 -6.59 -17.34
CA ALA A 124 13.59 -6.91 -18.74
C ALA A 124 12.10 -7.17 -19.02
N PHE A 125 11.33 -7.57 -18.01
CA PHE A 125 9.90 -7.89 -18.16
C PHE A 125 8.98 -6.69 -17.87
N GLU A 126 9.47 -5.67 -17.17
CA GLU A 126 8.67 -4.52 -16.73
C GLU A 126 7.89 -3.83 -17.86
N PRO A 127 8.47 -3.53 -19.04
CA PRO A 127 7.74 -2.80 -20.09
C PRO A 127 6.55 -3.58 -20.64
N GLU A 128 6.68 -4.90 -20.78
CA GLU A 128 5.62 -5.77 -21.27
C GLU A 128 4.52 -5.95 -20.21
N LEU A 129 4.91 -6.21 -18.96
CA LEU A 129 3.96 -6.32 -17.84
C LEU A 129 3.16 -5.02 -17.67
N LEU A 130 3.81 -3.86 -17.75
CA LEU A 130 3.16 -2.55 -17.62
C LEU A 130 2.19 -2.29 -18.79
N LYS A 131 2.56 -2.66 -20.02
CA LYS A 131 1.69 -2.53 -21.18
C LYS A 131 0.43 -3.38 -21.04
N GLU A 132 0.57 -4.65 -20.67
CA GLU A 132 -0.57 -5.57 -20.51
C GLU A 132 -1.45 -5.16 -19.32
N HIS A 133 -0.85 -4.76 -18.19
CA HIS A 133 -1.55 -4.17 -17.05
C HIS A 133 -2.42 -2.98 -17.46
N ASN A 134 -1.81 -1.96 -18.10
CA ASN A 134 -2.51 -0.76 -18.55
C ASN A 134 -3.66 -1.08 -19.51
N ALA A 135 -3.47 -2.05 -20.40
CA ALA A 135 -4.50 -2.46 -21.35
C ALA A 135 -5.71 -3.15 -20.67
N ARG A 136 -5.47 -3.90 -19.58
CA ARG A 136 -6.54 -4.55 -18.79
C ARG A 136 -7.31 -3.53 -17.96
N ILE A 137 -6.62 -2.72 -17.15
CA ILE A 137 -7.29 -1.77 -16.24
C ILE A 137 -8.07 -0.69 -17.00
N ALA A 138 -7.68 -0.37 -18.24
CA ALA A 138 -8.44 0.54 -19.10
C ALA A 138 -9.84 0.02 -19.47
N LYS A 139 -10.03 -1.31 -19.47
CA LYS A 139 -11.30 -1.98 -19.82
C LYS A 139 -12.07 -2.45 -18.59
N ASP A 140 -11.40 -2.57 -17.44
CA ASP A 140 -12.01 -3.06 -16.22
C ASP A 140 -12.93 -1.99 -15.58
N PRO A 141 -14.22 -2.30 -15.34
CA PRO A 141 -15.15 -1.34 -14.76
C PRO A 141 -14.80 -0.88 -13.34
N GLU A 142 -14.19 -1.75 -12.52
CA GLU A 142 -13.82 -1.39 -11.15
C GLU A 142 -12.66 -0.39 -11.16
N PHE A 143 -11.64 -0.62 -12.00
CA PHE A 143 -10.56 0.35 -12.19
C PHE A 143 -11.05 1.68 -12.80
N GLN A 144 -11.98 1.65 -13.76
CA GLN A 144 -12.60 2.87 -14.27
C GLN A 144 -13.35 3.65 -13.18
N ASN A 145 -14.02 2.95 -12.25
CA ASN A 145 -14.68 3.58 -11.11
C ASN A 145 -13.67 4.17 -10.11
N ILE A 146 -12.56 3.47 -9.84
CA ILE A 146 -11.45 4.00 -9.03
C ILE A 146 -10.90 5.30 -9.64
N MET A 147 -10.69 5.34 -10.96
CA MET A 147 -10.21 6.56 -11.64
C MET A 147 -11.20 7.72 -11.52
N LYS A 148 -12.51 7.46 -11.57
CA LYS A 148 -13.54 8.48 -11.32
C LYS A 148 -13.52 8.96 -9.88
N ASP A 149 -13.31 8.06 -8.91
CA ASP A 149 -13.21 8.40 -7.49
C ASP A 149 -11.99 9.27 -7.20
N ILE A 150 -10.85 8.92 -7.77
CA ILE A 150 -9.63 9.73 -7.72
C ILE A 150 -9.91 11.15 -8.24
N ALA A 151 -10.52 11.26 -9.43
CA ALA A 151 -10.84 12.56 -10.02
C ALA A 151 -11.82 13.37 -9.14
N ARG A 152 -12.84 12.71 -8.56
CA ARG A 152 -13.80 13.33 -7.64
C ARG A 152 -13.11 13.82 -6.37
N PHE A 153 -12.29 12.98 -5.75
CA PHE A 153 -11.53 13.33 -4.54
C PHE A 153 -10.62 14.53 -4.79
N ASN A 154 -9.86 14.52 -5.89
CA ASN A 154 -8.97 15.62 -6.25
C ASN A 154 -9.70 16.94 -6.49
N ALA A 155 -10.91 16.91 -7.06
CA ALA A 155 -11.73 18.11 -7.24
C ALA A 155 -12.33 18.65 -5.93
N MET A 156 -12.47 17.80 -4.91
CA MET A 156 -13.10 18.16 -3.63
C MET A 156 -12.10 18.43 -2.51
N LYS A 157 -10.81 18.09 -2.69
CA LYS A 157 -9.78 18.14 -1.63
C LYS A 157 -9.63 19.53 -0.97
N ASP A 158 -9.78 20.60 -1.73
CA ASP A 158 -9.64 21.98 -1.23
C ASP A 158 -10.70 22.36 -0.18
N LYS A 159 -11.86 21.68 -0.23
CA LYS A 159 -12.98 21.91 0.70
C LYS A 159 -13.10 20.82 1.76
N ARG A 160 -12.16 19.89 1.83
CA ARG A 160 -12.22 18.72 2.74
C ARG A 160 -12.47 19.12 4.20
N ASN A 161 -11.84 20.19 4.66
CA ASN A 161 -11.95 20.66 6.05
C ASN A 161 -13.05 21.73 6.25
N ILE A 162 -13.89 21.97 5.24
CA ILE A 162 -14.94 22.99 5.27
C ILE A 162 -16.27 22.30 5.02
N VAL A 163 -17.00 22.08 6.11
CA VAL A 163 -18.28 21.36 6.08
C VAL A 163 -19.45 22.34 6.07
N SER A 164 -20.36 22.18 5.11
CA SER A 164 -21.60 22.97 5.07
C SER A 164 -22.48 22.67 6.30
N LEU A 165 -23.00 23.73 6.93
CA LEU A 165 -24.01 23.64 8.00
C LEU A 165 -25.45 23.76 7.47
N ASN A 166 -25.63 23.92 6.15
CA ASN A 166 -26.95 23.96 5.55
C ASN A 166 -27.49 22.53 5.39
N TYR A 167 -28.61 22.24 6.07
CA TYR A 167 -29.25 20.92 6.05
C TYR A 167 -29.56 20.44 4.62
N ALA A 168 -30.20 21.27 3.79
CA ALA A 168 -30.60 20.87 2.44
C ALA A 168 -29.40 20.56 1.53
N VAL A 169 -28.27 21.26 1.72
CA VAL A 169 -27.01 20.96 1.02
C VAL A 169 -26.47 19.60 1.45
N ARG A 170 -26.41 19.33 2.76
CA ARG A 170 -25.89 18.07 3.30
C ARG A 170 -26.78 16.86 2.99
N GLU A 171 -28.09 17.04 3.01
CA GLU A 171 -29.06 16.00 2.62
C GLU A 171 -28.92 15.66 1.14
N LYS A 172 -28.76 16.68 0.28
CA LYS A 172 -28.50 16.47 -1.14
C LYS A 172 -27.19 15.72 -1.39
N GLU A 173 -26.09 16.12 -0.76
CA GLU A 173 -24.78 15.45 -0.88
C GLU A 173 -24.88 13.96 -0.48
N ASN A 174 -25.50 13.67 0.67
CA ASN A 174 -25.67 12.30 1.14
C ASN A 174 -26.51 11.45 0.16
N ASN A 175 -27.62 12.02 -0.37
CA ASN A 175 -28.47 11.33 -1.32
C ASN A 175 -27.75 11.06 -2.66
N GLU A 176 -26.90 11.98 -3.12
CA GLU A 176 -26.07 11.80 -4.32
C GLU A 176 -25.02 10.70 -4.11
N ASP A 177 -24.44 10.60 -2.92
CA ASP A 177 -23.49 9.55 -2.56
C ASP A 177 -24.16 8.16 -2.48
N ASP A 178 -25.33 8.07 -1.84
CA ASP A 178 -26.12 6.84 -1.77
C ASP A 178 -26.59 6.39 -3.16
N ALA A 179 -27.05 7.32 -4.00
CA ALA A 179 -27.45 7.03 -5.38
C ALA A 179 -26.26 6.53 -6.21
N THR A 180 -25.08 7.14 -6.05
CA THR A 180 -23.85 6.71 -6.72
C THR A 180 -23.45 5.30 -6.27
N ARG A 181 -23.50 5.01 -4.96
CA ARG A 181 -23.17 3.69 -4.42
C ARG A 181 -24.14 2.62 -4.91
N LEU A 182 -25.45 2.89 -4.89
CA LEU A 182 -26.48 1.98 -5.37
C LEU A 182 -26.31 1.69 -6.88
N ALA A 183 -26.02 2.72 -7.68
CA ALA A 183 -25.77 2.56 -9.11
C ALA A 183 -24.58 1.63 -9.37
N ARG A 184 -23.46 1.80 -8.65
CA ARG A 184 -22.28 0.93 -8.79
C ARG A 184 -22.58 -0.52 -8.44
N LEU A 185 -23.29 -0.75 -7.33
CA LEU A 185 -23.69 -2.08 -6.91
C LEU A 185 -24.58 -2.75 -7.96
N ASN A 186 -25.54 -2.02 -8.53
CA ASN A 186 -26.44 -2.55 -9.55
C ASN A 186 -25.74 -2.77 -10.89
N GLU A 187 -24.81 -1.90 -11.31
CA GLU A 187 -23.95 -2.13 -12.47
C GLU A 187 -23.14 -3.43 -12.32
N ARG A 188 -22.60 -3.68 -11.12
CA ARG A 188 -21.88 -4.91 -10.78
C ARG A 188 -22.80 -6.13 -10.78
N PHE A 189 -23.94 -6.05 -10.10
CA PHE A 189 -24.89 -7.17 -10.02
C PHE A 189 -25.45 -7.54 -11.39
N LYS A 190 -25.73 -6.55 -12.24
CA LYS A 190 -26.14 -6.79 -13.62
C LYS A 190 -25.06 -7.51 -14.43
N ARG A 191 -23.78 -7.13 -14.27
CA ARG A 191 -22.63 -7.81 -14.91
C ARG A 191 -22.47 -9.24 -14.42
N GLU A 192 -22.73 -9.49 -13.15
CA GLU A 192 -22.64 -10.80 -12.50
C GLU A 192 -23.90 -11.67 -12.66
N GLY A 193 -24.97 -11.15 -13.28
CA GLY A 193 -26.25 -11.86 -13.40
C GLY A 193 -27.01 -12.01 -12.07
N LYS A 194 -26.69 -11.19 -11.07
CA LYS A 194 -27.35 -11.13 -9.76
C LYS A 194 -28.55 -10.16 -9.80
N PRO A 195 -29.56 -10.34 -8.92
CA PRO A 195 -30.68 -9.41 -8.85
C PRO A 195 -30.22 -8.02 -8.38
N GLU A 196 -30.70 -6.99 -9.05
CA GLU A 196 -30.46 -5.59 -8.67
C GLU A 196 -31.16 -5.24 -7.35
N LEU A 197 -30.54 -4.34 -6.58
CA LEU A 197 -31.09 -3.79 -5.35
C LEU A 197 -32.04 -2.63 -5.67
N LYS A 198 -33.17 -2.57 -4.96
CA LYS A 198 -34.12 -1.46 -5.08
C LYS A 198 -33.69 -0.24 -4.28
N LYS A 199 -33.05 -0.47 -3.13
CA LYS A 199 -32.49 0.56 -2.25
C LYS A 199 -31.24 0.03 -1.57
N LEU A 200 -30.38 0.93 -1.11
CA LEU A 200 -29.08 0.58 -0.54
C LEU A 200 -29.19 -0.27 0.75
N ASP A 201 -30.27 -0.08 1.53
CA ASP A 201 -30.55 -0.87 2.74
C ASP A 201 -30.76 -2.36 2.49
N ASP A 202 -31.11 -2.73 1.25
CA ASP A 202 -31.30 -4.14 0.87
C ASP A 202 -29.95 -4.87 0.68
N LEU A 203 -28.83 -4.15 0.71
CA LEU A 203 -27.49 -4.74 0.65
C LEU A 203 -27.21 -5.54 1.95
N PRO A 204 -26.87 -6.85 1.84
CA PRO A 204 -26.49 -7.65 3.00
C PRO A 204 -25.31 -7.03 3.76
N LYS A 205 -25.36 -7.08 5.10
CA LYS A 205 -24.29 -6.50 5.95
C LYS A 205 -22.97 -7.27 5.86
N ASP A 206 -23.03 -8.52 5.42
CA ASP A 206 -21.90 -9.40 5.13
C ASP A 206 -21.45 -9.33 3.66
N TYR A 207 -21.96 -8.37 2.88
CA TYR A 207 -21.51 -8.14 1.51
C TYR A 207 -20.00 -7.88 1.46
N GLN A 208 -19.30 -8.63 0.61
CA GLN A 208 -17.88 -8.46 0.36
C GLN A 208 -17.70 -7.64 -0.92
N GLU A 209 -17.04 -6.49 -0.80
CA GLU A 209 -16.57 -5.74 -1.95
C GLU A 209 -15.53 -6.60 -2.72
N PRO A 210 -15.47 -6.50 -4.06
CA PRO A 210 -14.41 -7.12 -4.82
C PRO A 210 -13.06 -6.48 -4.47
N ASP A 211 -11.98 -7.23 -4.69
CA ASP A 211 -10.62 -6.73 -4.53
C ASP A 211 -9.96 -6.59 -5.91
N PRO A 212 -10.21 -5.48 -6.63
CA PRO A 212 -9.70 -5.28 -7.99
C PRO A 212 -8.17 -5.26 -8.03
N TYR A 213 -7.52 -4.86 -6.93
CA TYR A 213 -6.05 -4.80 -6.87
C TYR A 213 -5.46 -6.19 -6.75
N LEU A 214 -6.05 -7.05 -5.91
CA LEU A 214 -5.67 -8.45 -5.84
C LEU A 214 -5.91 -9.17 -7.17
N ASP A 215 -7.09 -8.99 -7.77
CA ASP A 215 -7.46 -9.64 -9.03
C ASP A 215 -6.51 -9.24 -10.17
N GLU A 216 -6.17 -7.95 -10.31
CA GLU A 216 -5.20 -7.52 -11.32
C GLU A 216 -3.77 -7.97 -10.97
N THR A 217 -3.41 -8.05 -9.70
CA THR A 217 -2.12 -8.59 -9.27
C THR A 217 -1.99 -10.07 -9.66
N VAL A 218 -3.07 -10.85 -9.60
CA VAL A 218 -3.09 -12.24 -10.11
C VAL A 218 -2.79 -12.28 -11.61
N ASN A 219 -3.37 -11.37 -12.40
CA ASN A 219 -3.08 -11.29 -13.84
C ASN A 219 -1.59 -10.98 -14.11
N ILE A 220 -1.03 -10.00 -13.40
CA ILE A 220 0.40 -9.65 -13.50
C ILE A 220 1.28 -10.86 -13.12
N ALA A 221 0.88 -11.64 -12.10
CA ALA A 221 1.61 -12.84 -11.70
C ALA A 221 1.63 -13.91 -12.79
N LEU A 222 0.49 -14.10 -13.46
CA LEU A 222 0.38 -15.04 -14.57
C LEU A 222 1.20 -14.59 -15.78
N ASP A 223 1.25 -13.30 -16.06
CA ASP A 223 2.07 -12.76 -17.15
C ASP A 223 3.56 -12.92 -16.85
N LEU A 224 4.01 -12.60 -15.63
CA LEU A 224 5.39 -12.84 -15.21
C LEU A 224 5.76 -14.32 -15.36
N ALA A 225 4.88 -15.24 -14.93
CA ALA A 225 5.12 -16.68 -15.06
C ALA A 225 5.21 -17.15 -16.53
N LYS A 226 4.50 -16.49 -17.47
CA LYS A 226 4.63 -16.78 -18.91
C LYS A 226 5.96 -16.28 -19.46
N LEU A 227 6.34 -15.05 -19.10
CA LEU A 227 7.60 -14.43 -19.56
C LEU A 227 8.83 -15.17 -19.03
N GLU A 228 8.82 -15.59 -17.77
CA GLU A 228 9.91 -16.40 -17.19
C GLU A 228 10.07 -17.74 -17.91
N LYS A 229 8.98 -18.42 -18.27
CA LYS A 229 9.03 -19.69 -19.03
C LYS A 229 9.54 -19.52 -20.46
N ALA A 230 9.35 -18.34 -21.05
CA ALA A 230 9.81 -18.04 -22.40
C ALA A 230 11.31 -17.68 -22.47
N ARG A 231 11.96 -17.44 -21.32
CA ARG A 231 13.39 -17.16 -21.24
C ARG A 231 14.17 -18.44 -21.58
N PRO A 232 15.15 -18.41 -22.51
CA PRO A 232 16.12 -19.50 -22.63
C PRO A 232 16.82 -19.70 -21.29
N ALA A 233 17.07 -20.95 -20.89
CA ALA A 233 17.76 -21.24 -19.63
C ALA A 233 19.07 -20.44 -19.55
N GLU A 234 19.13 -19.47 -18.64
CA GLU A 234 20.38 -18.77 -18.37
C GLU A 234 21.37 -19.76 -17.75
N GLN A 235 22.54 -19.89 -18.36
CA GLN A 235 23.66 -20.58 -17.74
C GLN A 235 23.96 -19.86 -16.41
N PRO A 236 24.14 -20.60 -15.30
CA PRO A 236 24.44 -19.99 -14.02
C PRO A 236 25.65 -19.07 -14.15
N ALA A 237 25.54 -17.87 -13.59
CA ALA A 237 26.61 -16.89 -13.57
C ALA A 237 27.91 -17.57 -13.06
N PRO A 238 29.06 -17.37 -13.74
CA PRO A 238 30.30 -17.98 -13.30
C PRO A 238 30.65 -17.47 -11.90
N VAL A 239 30.77 -18.41 -10.96
CA VAL A 239 31.32 -18.16 -9.64
C VAL A 239 32.75 -17.64 -9.84
N LYS A 240 32.99 -16.38 -9.47
CA LYS A 240 34.34 -15.83 -9.33
C LYS A 240 34.72 -15.76 -7.86
#